data_AF-A0A841DRA1-F1
#
_entry.id   AF-A0A841DRA1-F1
#
_cell.length_a   1.000
_cell.length_b   1.000
_cell.length_c   1.000
_cell.angle_alpha   90.00
_cell.angle_beta   90.00
_cell.angle_gamma   90.00
#
_symmetry.space_group_name_H-M   'P 1'
#
loop_
_entity.id
_entity.type
_entity.pdbx_description
1 polymer ?
#
loop_
_entity_poly.entity_id
_entity_poly.type
_entity_poly.pdbx_seq_one_letter_code
_entity_poly.pdbx_strand_id
1 'polypeptide(L)'
;MSKASLFPVIGDHYRTMTDVRSGDYRRRDLVMFLGVPLALASASAIYGAELPTAGDLIQGVSILTGLLFALVIFVFQLRLQVSLDDRIGPVSRIAILIDELFANVLYAVVVGLVTTAVVVVAGASVGPDSGEGAAPVNRWWTAGVVLVCAHLLLTIAMCLKRTRAAYSDLKA
;
A
#
# COMPACT_ATOMS: atom_id res chain seq x y z
N MET A 1 3.33 -24.47 -6.36
CA MET A 1 2.96 -23.15 -5.82
C MET A 1 3.36 -23.11 -4.35
N SER A 2 4.29 -22.24 -3.96
CA SER A 2 4.68 -22.12 -2.55
C SER A 2 3.55 -21.42 -1.79
N LYS A 3 3.12 -21.96 -0.64
CA LYS A 3 2.00 -21.43 0.16
C LYS A 3 2.26 -20.01 0.71
N ALA A 4 3.50 -19.53 0.67
CA ALA A 4 3.92 -18.21 1.13
C ALA A 4 4.29 -17.23 -0.01
N SER A 5 4.05 -17.56 -1.28
CA SER A 5 4.40 -16.65 -2.37
C SER A 5 3.43 -15.46 -2.44
N LEU A 6 3.88 -14.28 -2.00
CA LEU A 6 3.19 -12.98 -2.18
C LEU A 6 3.44 -12.38 -3.57
N PHE A 7 4.35 -12.97 -4.35
CA PHE A 7 4.67 -12.57 -5.73
C PHE A 7 3.47 -12.44 -6.69
N PRO A 8 2.42 -13.29 -6.63
CA PRO A 8 1.23 -13.12 -7.45
C PRO A 8 0.50 -11.81 -7.13
N VAL A 9 0.38 -11.43 -5.85
CA VAL A 9 -0.28 -10.18 -5.42
C VAL A 9 0.46 -8.95 -5.97
N ILE A 10 1.79 -8.99 -5.92
CA ILE A 10 2.64 -7.93 -6.47
C ILE A 10 2.50 -7.88 -7.99
N GLY A 11 2.53 -9.04 -8.66
CA GLY A 11 2.34 -9.17 -10.10
C GLY A 11 0.98 -8.65 -10.56
N ASP A 12 -0.09 -8.97 -9.84
CA ASP A 12 -1.45 -8.53 -10.14
C ASP A 12 -1.58 -7.01 -9.95
N HIS A 13 -1.01 -6.43 -8.89
CA HIS A 13 -0.96 -4.99 -8.72
C HIS A 13 -0.26 -4.28 -9.88
N TYR A 14 0.94 -4.74 -10.27
CA TYR A 14 1.64 -4.15 -11.42
C TYR A 14 0.91 -4.41 -12.75
N ARG A 15 0.18 -5.52 -12.88
CA ARG A 15 -0.64 -5.82 -14.06
C ARG A 15 -1.85 -4.89 -14.17
N THR A 16 -2.37 -4.38 -13.06
CA THR A 16 -3.40 -3.33 -13.10
C THR A 16 -2.84 -1.95 -13.47
N MET A 17 -1.51 -1.75 -13.50
CA MET A 17 -0.90 -0.52 -14.04
C MET A 17 -0.76 -0.55 -15.58
N THR A 18 -0.96 -1.72 -16.21
CA THR A 18 -1.04 -1.82 -17.68
C THR A 18 -2.47 -1.60 -18.14
N ASP A 19 -2.72 -0.41 -18.70
CA ASP A 19 -4.02 0.00 -19.23
C ASP A 19 -4.35 -0.78 -20.52
N VAL A 20 -5.38 -1.63 -20.47
CA VAL A 20 -5.87 -2.45 -21.58
C VAL A 20 -6.45 -1.59 -22.72
N ARG A 21 -6.71 -0.29 -22.49
CA ARG A 21 -7.33 0.61 -23.49
C ARG A 21 -6.34 1.53 -24.21
N SER A 22 -5.14 1.75 -23.67
CA SER A 22 -4.20 2.77 -24.17
C SER A 22 -2.85 2.22 -24.64
N GLY A 23 -2.46 1.00 -24.25
CA GLY A 23 -1.17 0.41 -24.67
C GLY A 23 0.09 1.12 -24.16
N ASP A 24 -0.05 2.27 -23.48
CA ASP A 24 1.08 3.04 -22.98
C ASP A 24 1.42 2.66 -21.54
N TYR A 25 2.58 2.02 -21.38
CA TYR A 25 3.24 1.89 -20.09
C TYR A 25 3.46 3.29 -19.52
N ARG A 26 2.68 3.70 -18.52
CA ARG A 26 2.99 4.90 -17.72
C ARG A 26 4.18 4.62 -16.82
N ARG A 27 5.36 4.46 -17.41
CA ARG A 27 6.66 4.45 -16.70
C ARG A 27 6.78 5.66 -15.77
N ARG A 28 6.12 6.78 -16.11
CA ARG A 28 6.00 7.96 -15.24
C ARG A 28 5.31 7.67 -13.91
N ASP A 29 4.23 6.87 -13.90
CA ASP A 29 3.52 6.52 -12.67
C ASP A 29 4.39 5.59 -11.82
N LEU A 30 5.09 4.61 -12.41
CA LEU A 30 6.05 3.75 -11.71
C LEU A 30 7.23 4.54 -11.13
N VAL A 31 7.81 5.45 -11.93
CA VAL A 31 8.92 6.33 -11.50
C VAL A 31 8.46 7.27 -10.41
N MET A 32 7.23 7.78 -10.44
CA MET A 32 6.69 8.60 -9.35
C MET A 32 6.44 7.76 -8.09
N PHE A 33 5.93 6.54 -8.25
CA PHE A 33 5.60 5.64 -7.15
C PHE A 33 6.83 5.14 -6.39
N LEU A 34 7.95 4.94 -7.10
CA LEU A 34 9.22 4.54 -6.48
C LEU A 34 10.11 5.75 -6.16
N GLY A 35 10.08 6.78 -7.00
CA GLY A 35 10.90 7.97 -6.88
C GLY A 35 10.47 8.90 -5.77
N VAL A 36 9.16 9.07 -5.51
CA VAL A 36 8.68 9.92 -4.41
C VAL A 36 9.07 9.36 -3.04
N PRO A 37 8.83 8.06 -2.72
CA PRO A 37 9.31 7.48 -1.47
C PRO A 37 10.83 7.52 -1.35
N LEU A 38 11.56 7.27 -2.42
CA LEU A 38 13.02 7.32 -2.41
C LEU A 38 13.55 8.73 -2.17
N ALA A 39 12.94 9.76 -2.77
CA ALA A 39 13.29 11.15 -2.57
C ALA A 39 13.00 11.60 -1.12
N LEU A 40 11.85 11.22 -0.56
CA LEU A 40 11.50 11.50 0.84
C LEU A 40 12.44 10.79 1.81
N ALA A 41 12.76 9.53 1.56
CA ALA A 41 13.72 8.77 2.36
C ALA A 41 15.13 9.37 2.29
N SER A 42 15.57 9.77 1.10
CA SER A 42 16.87 10.41 0.88
C SER A 42 16.93 11.78 1.56
N ALA A 43 15.86 12.57 1.49
CA ALA A 43 15.77 13.84 2.20
C ALA A 43 15.79 13.63 3.72
N SER A 44 14.99 12.70 4.24
CA SER A 44 14.97 12.31 5.66
C SER A 44 16.35 11.88 6.14
N ALA A 45 17.05 11.08 5.33
CA ALA A 45 18.44 10.78 5.54
C ALA A 45 19.24 12.08 5.56
N ILE A 46 19.36 12.88 4.50
CA ILE A 46 20.23 14.07 4.43
C ILE A 46 20.03 15.06 5.60
N TYR A 47 18.78 15.33 5.99
CA TYR A 47 18.45 16.26 7.08
C TYR A 47 18.64 15.68 8.48
N GLY A 48 18.97 14.39 8.61
CA GLY A 48 19.21 13.75 9.91
C GLY A 48 17.94 13.63 10.74
N ALA A 49 16.79 13.40 10.09
CA ALA A 49 15.55 13.18 10.82
C ALA A 49 15.64 11.91 11.66
N GLU A 50 15.18 12.01 12.91
CA GLU A 50 15.14 10.91 13.86
C GLU A 50 13.68 10.66 14.26
N LEU A 51 13.28 9.39 14.29
CA LEU A 51 11.96 9.00 14.79
C LEU A 51 11.99 8.96 16.32
N PRO A 52 11.18 9.78 17.01
CA PRO A 52 11.19 9.86 18.46
C PRO A 52 10.68 8.58 19.14
N THR A 53 9.65 7.94 18.57
CA THR A 53 9.10 6.69 19.12
C THR A 53 8.59 5.77 18.00
N ALA A 54 9.08 4.53 17.95
CA ALA A 54 8.56 3.53 17.01
C ALA A 54 7.14 3.05 17.40
N GLY A 55 6.79 3.09 18.69
CA GLY A 55 5.51 2.60 19.23
C GLY A 55 4.28 3.25 18.60
N ASP A 56 4.23 4.58 18.55
CA ASP A 56 3.09 5.33 17.97
C ASP A 56 2.90 4.99 16.49
N LEU A 57 4.01 4.83 15.77
CA LEU A 57 3.98 4.47 14.36
C LEU A 57 3.52 3.02 14.13
N ILE A 58 3.96 2.07 14.97
CA ILE A 58 3.47 0.69 14.94
C ILE A 58 1.96 0.68 15.17
N GLN A 59 1.46 1.44 16.15
CA GLN A 59 0.04 1.53 16.44
C GLN A 59 -0.75 2.07 15.23
N GLY A 60 -0.30 3.19 14.65
CA GLY A 60 -0.94 3.79 13.48
C GLY A 60 -0.96 2.87 12.26
N VAL A 61 0.17 2.26 11.91
CA VAL A 61 0.28 1.36 10.75
C VAL A 61 -0.53 0.08 10.97
N SER A 62 -0.60 -0.44 12.21
CA SER A 62 -1.41 -1.62 12.53
C SER A 62 -2.90 -1.37 12.35
N ILE A 63 -3.40 -0.22 12.83
CA ILE A 63 -4.80 0.19 12.64
C ILE A 63 -5.10 0.32 11.14
N LEU A 64 -4.25 1.03 10.41
CA LEU A 64 -4.42 1.26 8.98
C LEU A 64 -4.43 -0.06 8.19
N THR A 65 -3.52 -0.99 8.52
CA THR A 65 -3.45 -2.31 7.89
C THR A 65 -4.71 -3.13 8.20
N GLY A 66 -5.22 -3.08 9.43
CA GLY A 66 -6.49 -3.72 9.80
C GLY A 66 -7.69 -3.16 9.01
N LEU A 67 -7.74 -1.85 8.82
CA LEU A 67 -8.76 -1.20 7.98
C LEU A 67 -8.64 -1.62 6.51
N LEU A 68 -7.42 -1.76 5.98
CA LEU A 68 -7.20 -2.26 4.63
C LEU A 68 -7.64 -3.71 4.47
N PHE A 69 -7.39 -4.57 5.47
CA PHE A 69 -7.94 -5.93 5.47
C PHE A 69 -9.47 -5.95 5.42
N ALA A 70 -10.12 -5.12 6.24
CA ALA A 70 -11.58 -4.98 6.19
C ALA A 70 -12.06 -4.52 4.80
N LEU A 71 -11.36 -3.55 4.19
CA LEU A 71 -11.65 -3.09 2.83
C LEU A 71 -11.50 -4.21 1.79
N VAL A 72 -10.48 -5.07 1.88
CA VAL A 72 -10.34 -6.24 0.98
C VAL A 72 -11.59 -7.11 1.06
N ILE A 73 -12.06 -7.42 2.26
CA ILE A 73 -13.26 -8.25 2.46
C ILE A 73 -14.50 -7.57 1.89
N PHE A 74 -14.66 -6.26 2.08
CA PHE A 74 -15.79 -5.52 1.49
C PHE A 74 -15.75 -5.52 -0.04
N VAL A 75 -14.58 -5.35 -0.64
CA VAL A 75 -14.44 -5.41 -2.12
C VAL A 75 -14.71 -6.82 -2.64
N PHE A 76 -14.30 -7.86 -1.90
CA PHE A 76 -14.64 -9.24 -2.24
C PHE A 76 -16.15 -9.50 -2.20
N GLN A 77 -16.82 -9.04 -1.13
CA GLN A 77 -18.28 -9.13 -1.02
C GLN A 77 -18.99 -8.39 -2.15
N LEU A 78 -18.51 -7.19 -2.50
CA LEU A 78 -19.03 -6.43 -3.64
C LEU A 78 -18.86 -7.20 -4.95
N ARG A 79 -17.70 -7.84 -5.16
CA ARG A 79 -17.45 -8.66 -6.36
C ARG A 79 -18.41 -9.86 -6.43
N LEU A 80 -18.64 -10.55 -5.31
CA LEU A 80 -19.62 -11.64 -5.24
C LEU A 80 -21.03 -11.15 -5.61
N GLN A 81 -21.48 -10.02 -5.04
CA GLN A 81 -22.78 -9.44 -5.36
C GLN A 81 -22.93 -9.11 -6.84
N VAL A 82 -21.93 -8.46 -7.43
CA VAL A 82 -21.92 -8.13 -8.87
C VAL A 82 -21.92 -9.38 -9.74
N SER A 83 -21.27 -10.46 -9.29
CA SER A 83 -21.20 -11.71 -10.06
C SER A 83 -22.50 -12.52 -10.01
N LEU A 84 -23.38 -12.23 -9.05
CA LEU A 84 -24.71 -12.82 -8.90
C LEU A 84 -25.81 -11.98 -9.58
N ASP A 85 -25.48 -10.78 -10.06
CA ASP A 85 -26.42 -9.91 -10.77
C ASP A 85 -26.39 -10.23 -12.28
N ASP A 86 -27.40 -10.95 -12.77
CA ASP A 86 -27.54 -11.33 -14.19
C ASP A 86 -27.62 -10.13 -15.14
N ARG A 87 -27.89 -8.92 -14.65
CA ARG A 87 -27.93 -7.68 -15.44
C ARG A 87 -26.53 -7.14 -15.71
N ILE A 88 -25.54 -7.55 -14.92
CA ILE A 88 -24.15 -7.12 -15.02
C ILE A 88 -23.33 -8.26 -15.63
N GLY A 89 -23.13 -8.20 -16.95
CA GLY A 89 -22.31 -9.19 -17.63
C GLY A 89 -20.89 -9.29 -17.03
N PRO A 90 -20.25 -10.47 -17.04
CA PRO A 90 -18.94 -10.71 -16.43
C PRO A 90 -17.79 -9.90 -17.04
N VAL A 91 -18.00 -9.34 -18.24
CA VAL A 91 -17.05 -8.47 -18.97
C VAL A 91 -17.42 -6.98 -18.84
N SER A 92 -18.33 -6.64 -17.92
CA SER A 92 -18.67 -5.23 -17.67
C SER A 92 -17.47 -4.47 -17.14
N ARG A 93 -17.35 -3.19 -17.53
CA ARG A 93 -16.30 -2.29 -17.06
C ARG A 93 -16.26 -2.18 -15.53
N ILE A 94 -17.43 -2.28 -14.88
CA ILE A 94 -17.57 -2.25 -13.42
C ILE A 94 -16.92 -3.49 -12.79
N ALA A 95 -17.15 -4.68 -13.34
CA ALA A 95 -16.53 -5.91 -12.84
C ALA A 95 -14.99 -5.85 -12.91
N ILE A 96 -14.44 -5.35 -14.01
CA ILE A 96 -12.98 -5.16 -14.19
C ILE A 96 -12.43 -4.17 -13.16
N LEU A 97 -13.11 -3.04 -12.94
CA LEU A 97 -12.68 -2.03 -11.97
C LEU A 97 -12.72 -2.55 -10.52
N ILE A 98 -13.66 -3.44 -10.19
CA ILE A 98 -13.72 -4.10 -8.89
C ILE A 98 -12.55 -5.07 -8.72
N ASP A 99 -12.24 -5.87 -9.74
CA ASP A 99 -11.10 -6.79 -9.71
C ASP A 99 -9.77 -6.01 -9.59
N GLU A 100 -9.64 -4.89 -10.30
CA GLU A 100 -8.50 -3.99 -10.19
C GLU A 100 -8.39 -3.32 -8.81
N LEU A 101 -9.51 -2.92 -8.21
CA LEU A 101 -9.54 -2.37 -6.86
C LEU A 101 -9.14 -3.44 -5.85
N PHE A 102 -9.63 -4.67 -5.99
CA PHE A 102 -9.31 -5.79 -5.11
C PHE A 102 -7.81 -6.07 -5.09
N ALA A 103 -7.18 -6.18 -6.26
CA ALA A 103 -5.73 -6.39 -6.37
C ALA A 103 -4.92 -5.26 -5.72
N ASN A 104 -5.35 -4.00 -5.90
CA ASN A 104 -4.70 -2.85 -5.29
C ASN A 104 -4.81 -2.80 -3.77
N VAL A 105 -6.00 -3.06 -3.22
CA VAL A 105 -6.19 -3.08 -1.78
C VAL A 105 -5.43 -4.25 -1.16
N LEU A 106 -5.41 -5.41 -1.82
CA LEU A 106 -4.63 -6.56 -1.37
C LEU A 106 -3.12 -6.25 -1.35
N TYR A 107 -2.61 -5.54 -2.35
CA TYR A 107 -1.24 -5.05 -2.35
C TYR A 107 -0.99 -4.03 -1.24
N ALA A 108 -1.92 -3.10 -0.99
CA ALA A 108 -1.83 -2.15 0.12
C ALA A 108 -1.73 -2.85 1.49
N VAL A 109 -2.47 -3.96 1.68
CA VAL A 109 -2.37 -4.80 2.87
C VAL A 109 -0.96 -5.40 3.01
N VAL A 110 -0.40 -5.95 1.93
CA VAL A 110 0.98 -6.50 1.95
C VAL A 110 1.98 -5.40 2.30
N VAL A 111 1.86 -4.22 1.70
CA VAL A 111 2.73 -3.08 2.02
C VAL A 111 2.56 -2.64 3.47
N GLY A 112 1.33 -2.65 4.00
CA GLY A 112 1.04 -2.36 5.41
C GLY A 112 1.75 -3.34 6.35
N LEU A 113 1.68 -4.65 6.09
CA LEU A 113 2.38 -5.68 6.84
C LEU A 113 3.90 -5.52 6.78
N VAL A 114 4.45 -5.25 5.59
CA VAL A 114 5.89 -4.97 5.42
C VAL A 114 6.29 -3.72 6.20
N THR A 115 5.46 -2.68 6.15
CA THR A 115 5.69 -1.43 6.91
C THR A 115 5.74 -1.72 8.40
N THR A 116 4.76 -2.44 8.95
CA THR A 116 4.76 -2.84 10.36
C THR A 116 6.03 -3.63 10.72
N ALA A 117 6.41 -4.61 9.91
CA ALA A 117 7.62 -5.40 10.15
C ALA A 117 8.89 -4.52 10.18
N VAL A 118 9.04 -3.60 9.22
CA VAL A 118 10.18 -2.67 9.16
C VAL A 118 10.22 -1.76 10.38
N VAL A 119 9.08 -1.21 10.82
CA VAL A 119 9.03 -0.35 12.01
C VAL A 119 9.35 -1.13 13.29
N VAL A 120 8.87 -2.38 13.41
CA VAL A 120 9.20 -3.25 14.55
C VAL A 120 10.70 -3.54 14.62
N VAL A 121 11.32 -3.90 13.49
CA VAL A 121 12.77 -4.16 13.45
C VAL A 121 13.57 -2.87 13.72
N ALA A 122 13.13 -1.73 13.19
CA ALA A 122 13.72 -0.43 13.49
C ALA A 122 13.67 -0.11 14.99
N GLY A 123 12.53 -0.31 15.64
CA GLY A 123 12.38 -0.10 17.08
C GLY A 123 13.21 -1.07 17.93
N ALA A 124 13.29 -2.35 17.54
CA ALA A 124 14.09 -3.36 18.24
C ALA A 124 15.61 -3.15 18.10
N SER A 125 16.04 -2.37 17.11
CA SER A 125 17.45 -2.04 16.90
C SER A 125 17.99 -0.93 17.82
N VAL A 126 17.12 -0.28 18.58
CA VAL A 126 17.49 0.69 19.62
C VAL A 126 17.96 -0.11 20.84
N GLY A 127 19.22 0.10 21.25
CA GLY A 127 19.85 -0.68 22.32
C GLY A 127 19.14 -0.52 23.68
N PRO A 128 19.24 -1.52 24.58
CA PRO A 128 18.59 -1.51 25.90
C PRO A 128 19.12 -0.45 26.88
N ASP A 129 20.19 0.27 26.54
CA ASP A 129 20.87 1.22 27.43
C ASP A 129 20.26 2.63 27.47
N SER A 130 19.16 2.88 26.74
CA SER A 130 18.43 4.15 26.84
C SER A 130 17.37 4.09 27.94
N GLY A 131 17.78 4.33 29.18
CA GLY A 131 16.86 4.49 30.32
C GLY A 131 15.87 5.64 30.09
N GLU A 132 14.60 5.40 30.47
CA GLU A 132 13.44 6.32 30.60
C GLU A 132 13.18 7.40 29.52
N GLY A 133 13.95 7.45 28.44
CA GLY A 133 13.70 8.20 27.23
C GLY A 133 14.13 7.33 26.06
N ALA A 134 13.16 6.83 25.28
CA ALA A 134 13.41 6.00 24.12
C ALA A 134 14.50 6.65 23.24
N ALA A 135 15.65 5.99 23.10
CA ALA A 135 16.68 6.54 22.23
C ALA A 135 16.13 6.64 20.80
N PRO A 136 16.44 7.75 20.09
CA PRO A 136 15.95 7.95 18.74
C PRO A 136 16.42 6.81 17.83
N VAL A 137 15.53 6.40 16.92
CA VAL A 137 15.84 5.38 15.91
C VAL A 137 16.95 5.92 15.00
N ASN A 138 17.99 5.11 14.76
CA ASN A 138 19.11 5.46 13.87
C ASN A 138 18.60 6.03 12.53
N ARG A 139 19.21 7.12 12.07
CA ARG A 139 18.96 7.80 10.79
C ARG A 139 18.71 6.86 9.60
N TRP A 140 19.46 5.75 9.49
CA TRP A 140 19.27 4.77 8.40
C TRP A 140 17.94 4.02 8.51
N TRP A 141 17.56 3.63 9.72
CA TRP A 141 16.26 3.01 9.99
C TRP A 141 15.13 4.01 9.82
N THR A 142 15.31 5.26 10.23
CA THR A 142 14.35 6.34 10.01
C THR A 142 14.12 6.57 8.51
N ALA A 143 15.17 6.60 7.68
CA ALA A 143 15.03 6.69 6.23
C ALA A 143 14.27 5.49 5.64
N GLY A 144 14.58 4.27 6.11
CA GLY A 144 13.88 3.05 5.68
C GLY A 144 12.39 3.05 6.04
N VAL A 145 12.05 3.48 7.26
CA VAL A 145 10.68 3.64 7.73
C VAL A 145 9.93 4.69 6.90
N VAL A 146 10.55 5.85 6.65
CA VAL A 146 9.96 6.91 5.80
C VAL A 146 9.69 6.38 4.39
N LEU A 147 10.61 5.59 3.82
CA LEU A 147 10.43 4.98 2.50
C LEU A 147 9.18 4.10 2.46
N VAL A 148 9.04 3.15 3.39
CA VAL A 148 7.91 2.22 3.37
C VAL A 148 6.58 2.89 3.73
N CYS A 149 6.58 3.86 4.66
CA CYS A 149 5.39 4.65 4.98
C CYS A 149 4.94 5.51 3.80
N ALA A 150 5.86 6.19 3.11
CA ALA A 150 5.53 6.96 1.92
C ALA A 150 4.97 6.07 0.80
N HIS A 151 5.56 4.89 0.59
CA HIS A 151 5.08 3.90 -0.37
C HIS A 151 3.67 3.40 -0.02
N LEU A 152 3.38 3.15 1.27
CA LEU A 152 2.05 2.77 1.75
C LEU A 152 1.02 3.87 1.46
N LEU A 153 1.34 5.13 1.77
CA LEU A 153 0.44 6.26 1.53
C LEU A 153 0.12 6.44 0.04
N LEU A 154 1.12 6.29 -0.84
CA LEU A 154 0.90 6.34 -2.28
C LEU A 154 0.02 5.17 -2.77
N THR A 155 0.21 3.97 -2.19
CA THR A 155 -0.62 2.80 -2.50
C THR A 155 -2.07 3.04 -2.12
N ILE A 156 -2.31 3.64 -0.95
CA ILE A 156 -3.66 4.03 -0.52
C ILE A 156 -4.23 5.10 -1.46
N ALA A 157 -3.47 6.14 -1.78
CA ALA A 157 -3.91 7.19 -2.71
C ALA A 157 -4.31 6.63 -4.10
N MET A 158 -3.59 5.61 -4.59
CA MET A 158 -3.97 4.90 -5.81
C MET A 158 -5.31 4.16 -5.66
N CYS A 159 -5.53 3.47 -4.54
CA CYS A 159 -6.81 2.81 -4.25
C CYS A 159 -7.97 3.82 -4.32
N LEU A 160 -7.81 4.98 -3.65
CA LEU A 160 -8.82 6.06 -3.68
C LEU A 160 -9.10 6.57 -5.11
N LYS A 161 -8.05 6.77 -5.91
CA LYS A 161 -8.20 7.22 -7.29
C LYS A 161 -8.99 6.22 -8.14
N ARG A 162 -8.79 4.92 -7.93
CA ARG A 162 -9.56 3.86 -8.62
C ARG A 162 -11.01 3.79 -8.16
N THR A 163 -11.27 3.87 -6.85
CA THR A 163 -12.64 3.93 -6.33
C THR A 163 -13.39 5.14 -6.91
N ARG A 164 -12.73 6.30 -7.01
CA ARG A 164 -13.31 7.49 -7.64
C ARG A 164 -13.64 7.27 -9.12
N ALA A 165 -12.75 6.62 -9.88
CA ALA A 165 -12.98 6.32 -11.29
C ALA A 165 -14.18 5.38 -11.48
N ALA A 166 -14.29 4.33 -10.66
CA ALA A 166 -15.45 3.43 -10.65
C ALA A 166 -16.75 4.16 -10.31
N TYR A 167 -16.72 5.06 -9.31
CA TYR A 167 -17.88 5.86 -8.96
C TYR A 167 -18.29 6.84 -10.07
N SER A 168 -17.33 7.45 -10.78
CA SER A 168 -17.65 8.33 -11.92
C SER A 168 -18.28 7.57 -13.09
N ASP A 169 -17.86 6.33 -13.33
CA ASP A 169 -18.44 5.49 -14.39
C ASP A 169 -19.89 5.05 -14.08
N LEU A 170 -20.26 4.92 -12.80
CA LEU A 170 -21.64 4.62 -12.39
C LEU A 170 -22.59 5.82 -12.57
N LYS A 171 -22.06 7.04 -12.64
CA LYS A 171 -22.86 8.27 -12.79
C LYS A 171 -23.12 8.63 -14.26
N ALA A 172 -22.36 8.06 -15.19
CA ALA A 172 -22.46 8.31 -16.63
C ALA A 172 -23.54 7.42 -17.28
#